data_AF-A0A936YGY6-F1
#
_entry.id   AF-A0A936YGY6-F1
#
_cell.length_a   1.000
_cell.length_b   1.000
_cell.length_c   1.000
_cell.angle_alpha   90.00
_cell.angle_beta   90.00
_cell.angle_gamma   90.00
#
_symmetry.space_group_name_H-M   'P 1'
#
loop_
_entity.id
_entity.type
_entity.pdbx_description
1 polymer ?
#
loop_
_entity_poly.entity_id
_entity_poly.type
_entity_poly.pdbx_seq_one_letter_code
_entity_poly.pdbx_strand_id
1 'polypeptide(L)' 'MPLKKGASDKTVSKNIKTEIASGKPQDQAVAIALSKKKESEKGKKK' A
#
# COMPACT_ATOMS: atom_id res chain seq x y z
N MET A 1 -6.15 -4.04 9.33
CA MET A 1 -4.95 -3.30 9.80
C MET A 1 -4.86 -1.95 9.09
N PRO A 2 -4.41 -0.86 9.74
CA PRO A 2 -4.24 0.42 9.05
C PRO A 2 -3.00 0.40 8.15
N LEU A 3 -3.19 0.52 6.84
CA LEU A 3 -2.11 0.67 5.86
C LEU A 3 -1.33 1.97 6.11
N LYS A 4 0.01 1.89 6.08
CA LYS A 4 0.86 3.08 6.25
C LYS A 4 0.64 4.06 5.11
N LYS A 5 0.51 5.34 5.46
CA LYS A 5 0.48 6.46 4.53
C LYS A 5 1.88 6.71 3.98
N GLY A 6 1.98 7.01 2.70
CA GLY A 6 3.25 7.28 2.04
C GLY A 6 3.43 6.46 0.76
N ALA A 7 4.21 7.02 -0.14
CA ALA A 7 4.39 6.50 -1.49
C ALA A 7 5.75 5.85 -1.74
N SER A 8 6.64 5.84 -0.73
CA SER A 8 7.95 5.22 -0.86
C SER A 8 7.80 3.72 -1.10
N ASP A 9 8.71 3.12 -1.87
CA ASP A 9 8.64 1.69 -2.17
C ASP A 9 8.76 0.85 -0.89
N LYS A 10 9.50 1.32 0.13
CA LYS A 10 9.53 0.72 1.48
C LYS A 10 8.14 0.67 2.12
N THR A 11 7.33 1.72 1.97
CA THR A 11 5.95 1.76 2.48
C THR A 11 5.06 0.77 1.74
N VAL A 12 5.19 0.70 0.41
CA VAL A 12 4.42 -0.21 -0.44
C VAL A 12 4.73 -1.66 -0.09
N SER A 13 6.01 -2.05 0.00
CA SER A 13 6.40 -3.41 0.37
C SER A 13 5.91 -3.80 1.76
N LYS A 14 5.91 -2.85 2.72
CA LYS A 14 5.43 -3.10 4.09
C LYS A 14 3.92 -3.30 4.11
N ASN A 15 3.18 -2.52 3.33
CA ASN A 15 1.74 -2.63 3.14
C ASN A 15 1.35 -3.97 2.47
N ILE A 16 2.06 -4.39 1.42
CA ILE A 16 1.84 -5.69 0.77
C ILE A 16 2.01 -6.84 1.77
N LYS A 17 3.12 -6.87 2.52
CA LYS A 17 3.36 -7.89 3.55
C LYS A 17 2.27 -7.93 4.62
N THR A 18 1.75 -6.76 4.99
CA THR A 18 0.70 -6.63 6.01
C THR A 18 -0.63 -7.22 5.52
N GLU A 19 -0.98 -7.01 4.26
CA GLU A 19 -2.20 -7.56 3.64
C GLU A 19 -2.08 -9.06 3.39
N ILE A 20 -0.91 -9.55 2.96
CA ILE A 20 -0.63 -10.99 2.83
C ILE A 20 -0.73 -11.67 4.20
N ALA A 21 -0.13 -11.08 5.24
CA ALA A 21 -0.25 -11.58 6.62
C ALA A 21 -1.69 -11.53 7.15
N SER A 22 -2.53 -10.64 6.60
CA SER A 22 -3.97 -10.59 6.89
C SER A 22 -4.78 -11.60 6.08
N GLY A 23 -4.13 -12.46 5.29
CA GLY A 23 -4.77 -13.52 4.50
C GLY A 23 -5.28 -13.09 3.13
N LYS A 24 -4.92 -11.89 2.64
CA LYS A 24 -5.27 -11.50 1.27
C LYS A 24 -4.37 -12.18 0.24
N PRO A 25 -4.91 -12.56 -0.93
CA PRO A 25 -4.11 -12.97 -2.08
C PRO A 25 -3.06 -11.91 -2.44
N GLN A 26 -1.89 -12.35 -2.88
CA GLN A 26 -0.77 -11.47 -3.22
C GLN A 26 -1.16 -10.41 -4.27
N ASP A 27 -1.91 -10.78 -5.30
CA ASP A 27 -2.36 -9.83 -6.33
C ASP A 27 -3.27 -8.74 -5.77
N GLN A 28 -4.18 -9.12 -4.86
CA GLN A 28 -5.07 -8.18 -4.19
C GLN A 28 -4.28 -7.26 -3.24
N ALA A 29 -3.32 -7.81 -2.50
CA ALA A 29 -2.44 -7.05 -1.63
C ALA A 29 -1.62 -6.00 -2.41
N VAL A 30 -1.08 -6.37 -3.58
CA VAL A 30 -0.35 -5.47 -4.48
C VAL A 30 -1.28 -4.37 -5.01
N ALA A 31 -2.48 -4.72 -5.49
CA ALA A 31 -3.45 -3.75 -6.00
C ALA A 31 -3.86 -2.70 -4.94
N ILE A 32 -4.11 -3.14 -3.70
CA ILE A 32 -4.45 -2.25 -2.58
C ILE A 32 -3.27 -1.35 -2.24
N ALA A 33 -2.06 -1.90 -2.17
CA ALA A 33 -0.86 -1.13 -1.83
C ALA A 33 -0.52 -0.07 -2.90
N LEU A 34 -0.65 -0.39 -4.19
CA LEU A 34 -0.45 0.55 -5.29
C LEU A 34 -1.53 1.62 -5.34
N SER A 35 -2.78 1.28 -5.05
CA SER A 35 -3.88 2.25 -4.95
C SER A 35 -3.60 3.28 -3.85
N LYS A 36 -3.15 2.80 -2.68
CA LYS A 36 -2.74 3.65 -1.53
C LYS A 36 -1.52 4.53 -1.85
N LYS A 37 -0.55 4.01 -2.62
CA LYS A 37 0.60 4.78 -3.13
C LYS A 37 0.11 5.96 -3.98
N LYS A 38 -0.76 5.68 -4.95
CA LYS A 38 -1.30 6.69 -5.88
C LYS A 38 -2.10 7.78 -5.16
N GLU A 39 -2.87 7.40 -4.14
CA GLU A 39 -3.60 8.35 -3.29
C GLU A 39 -2.64 9.24 -2.47
N SER A 40 -1.60 8.66 -1.89
CA SER A 40 -0.57 9.40 -1.15
C SER A 40 0.22 10.37 -2.03
N GLU A 41 0.50 10.00 -3.28
CA GLU A 41 1.17 10.85 -4.26
C GLU A 41 0.30 12.05 -4.70
N LYS A 42 -1.01 11.84 -4.88
CA LYS A 42 -1.94 12.94 -5.20
C LYS A 42 -1.99 13.98 -4.08
N GLY A 43 -1.93 13.55 -2.81
CA GLY A 43 -1.89 14.45 -1.67
C GLY A 43 -0.60 15.28 -1.57
N LYS A 44 0.51 14.81 -2.15
CA LYS A 44 1.79 15.52 -2.18
C LYS A 44 1.93 16.53 -3.33
N LYS A 45 1.08 16.44 -4.35
CA LYS A 45 1.09 17.35 -5.52
C LYS A 45 0.21 18.60 -5.34
N LYS A 46 -0.25 18.88 -4.13
CA LYS A 46 -0.97 20.12 -3.79
C LYS A 46 -0.05 21.10 -3.09
#